data_AF-A0A4R1J8G9-F1
#
_entry.id   AF-A0A4R1J8G9-F1
#
_cell.length_a   1.000
_cell.length_b   1.000
_cell.length_c   1.000
_cell.angle_alpha   90.00
_cell.angle_beta   90.00
_cell.angle_gamma   90.00
#
_symmetry.space_group_name_H-M   'P 1'
#
loop_
_entity.id
_entity.type
_entity.pdbx_description
1 polymer ?
#
loop_
_entity_poly.entity_id
_entity_poly.type
_entity_poly.pdbx_seq_one_letter_code
_entity_poly.pdbx_strand_id
1 'polypeptide(L)'
;MSTTTVSPLFKQLQENPLAPFIYTPEQTISYQMTCHWVSSLIQQLRQADIPPQARIGWIVDNPLHSVLLQLACLHGNWIYCAVSPHLRAQALQQAMQTIDADVMITSTALDNCATLTLDWQYQEADIILQPRCAFNQWVDMILTSGSSGEPKAVIHSWQNLYYSAIGSQARIQLSQGDCWLASLPLFHVGGQALIYRALLCGASIALSFDSLEKTLGRFPITHLSLVPTQLYRLLKQENFHSNVLHLKHILIGGGPCNETQLQATLNRGFIAYMSYGSSEMSSQVATRVVGQGQGAGTLLPYQEVKINTNHEVLLRGLTLSPGYFKAGKRVPLSDEQGWFHSGDCGDYIDNQLVIHGRLDQMFICGGENIQPEEIEMALLNHPQIIAATVVAIADEEYGKRPVAFIKSNDTLTRASLDDFLKPKLSAFKRPVYYFEQPKQAGLKVQRTQLIRWLNQLTDYSSVEIQ
;
A
#
# COMPACT_ATOMS: atom_id res chain seq x y z
N MET A 1 27.42 13.10 6.73
CA MET A 1 26.55 11.98 7.16
C MET A 1 27.12 10.68 6.59
N SER A 2 26.99 9.55 7.27
CA SER A 2 27.45 8.25 6.75
C SER A 2 26.72 7.95 5.43
N THR A 3 27.45 7.48 4.40
CA THR A 3 26.86 7.08 3.10
C THR A 3 26.31 5.66 3.11
N THR A 4 26.49 4.94 4.23
CA THR A 4 26.10 3.54 4.40
C THR A 4 25.51 3.29 5.79
N THR A 5 24.71 2.25 5.96
CA THR A 5 24.31 1.69 7.26
C THR A 5 24.79 0.27 7.41
N VAL A 6 24.82 -0.25 8.63
CA VAL A 6 24.87 -1.71 8.82
C VAL A 6 23.63 -2.31 8.14
N SER A 7 23.81 -3.41 7.42
CA SER A 7 22.69 -4.14 6.84
C SER A 7 21.76 -4.60 7.98
N PRO A 8 20.44 -4.47 7.86
CA PRO A 8 19.54 -4.86 8.93
C PRO A 8 19.55 -6.39 9.16
N LEU A 9 19.61 -7.23 8.13
CA LEU A 9 19.67 -8.69 8.28
C LEU A 9 21.01 -9.14 8.88
N PHE A 10 22.13 -8.63 8.35
CA PHE A 10 23.46 -8.85 8.94
C PHE A 10 23.53 -8.44 10.42
N LYS A 11 22.94 -7.31 10.82
CA LYS A 11 22.87 -6.88 12.22
C LYS A 11 22.15 -7.92 13.08
N GLN A 12 20.99 -8.40 12.63
CA GLN A 12 20.22 -9.40 13.38
C GLN A 12 20.90 -10.77 13.44
N LEU A 13 21.70 -11.14 12.44
CA LEU A 13 22.55 -12.33 12.52
C LEU A 13 23.57 -12.24 13.67
N GLN A 14 24.12 -11.05 13.93
CA GLN A 14 25.10 -10.85 15.00
C GLN A 14 24.44 -10.75 16.38
N GLU A 15 23.30 -10.04 16.46
CA GLU A 15 22.65 -9.74 17.74
C GLU A 15 21.67 -10.83 18.19
N ASN A 16 20.89 -11.40 17.26
CA ASN A 16 19.74 -12.27 17.55
C ASN A 16 19.61 -13.46 16.57
N PRO A 17 20.67 -14.25 16.30
CA PRO A 17 20.68 -15.25 15.22
C PRO A 17 19.56 -16.30 15.33
N LEU A 18 19.25 -16.74 16.55
CA LEU A 18 18.26 -17.79 16.80
C LEU A 18 16.83 -17.25 16.98
N ALA A 19 16.64 -15.93 17.01
CA ALA A 19 15.31 -15.35 17.16
C ALA A 19 14.46 -15.58 15.89
N PRO A 20 13.14 -15.78 16.01
CA PRO A 20 12.24 -15.87 14.86
C PRO A 20 12.26 -14.59 14.03
N PHE A 21 12.41 -14.75 12.71
CA PHE A 21 12.18 -13.66 11.76
C PHE A 21 10.91 -13.88 10.94
N ILE A 22 10.68 -15.09 10.43
CA ILE A 22 9.52 -15.39 9.57
C ILE A 22 8.72 -16.53 10.17
N TYR A 23 7.42 -16.29 10.37
CA TYR A 23 6.44 -17.34 10.66
C TYR A 23 5.70 -17.71 9.37
N THR A 24 5.65 -19.00 9.06
CA THR A 24 4.77 -19.55 8.03
C THR A 24 3.87 -20.63 8.65
N PRO A 25 2.80 -21.06 7.96
CA PRO A 25 1.98 -22.17 8.40
C PRO A 25 2.77 -23.45 8.72
N GLU A 26 3.86 -23.69 7.98
CA GLU A 26 4.67 -24.90 8.01
C GLU A 26 5.80 -24.84 9.05
N GLN A 27 6.41 -23.67 9.26
CA GLN A 27 7.58 -23.55 10.12
C GLN A 27 7.83 -22.13 10.64
N THR A 28 8.66 -22.05 11.68
CA THR A 28 9.25 -20.79 12.17
C THR A 28 10.70 -20.73 11.71
N ILE A 29 11.07 -19.63 11.06
CA ILE A 29 12.38 -19.44 10.44
C ILE A 29 13.14 -18.38 11.22
N SER A 30 14.32 -18.73 11.72
CA SER A 30 15.17 -17.80 12.46
C SER A 30 15.88 -16.80 11.54
N TYR A 31 16.45 -15.76 12.13
CA TYR A 31 17.36 -14.86 11.42
C TYR A 31 18.52 -15.60 10.77
N GLN A 32 19.16 -16.54 11.48
CA GLN A 32 20.26 -17.33 10.96
C GLN A 32 19.85 -18.18 9.75
N MET A 33 18.74 -18.92 9.83
CA MET A 33 18.23 -19.72 8.71
C MET A 33 17.90 -18.83 7.51
N THR A 34 17.29 -17.66 7.75
CA THR A 34 17.04 -16.67 6.70
C THR A 34 18.35 -16.24 6.03
N CYS A 35 19.42 -16.01 6.79
CA CYS A 35 20.73 -15.63 6.24
C CYS A 35 21.31 -16.72 5.34
N HIS A 36 21.19 -17.99 5.72
CA HIS A 36 21.64 -19.11 4.89
C HIS A 36 20.84 -19.18 3.56
N TRP A 37 19.52 -19.09 3.64
CA TRP A 37 18.67 -19.15 2.44
C TRP A 37 18.87 -17.97 1.50
N VAL A 38 18.96 -16.76 2.05
CA VAL A 38 19.30 -15.55 1.28
C VAL A 38 20.69 -15.70 0.64
N SER A 39 21.67 -16.26 1.36
CA SER A 39 23.02 -16.49 0.83
C SER A 39 23.03 -17.51 -0.31
N SER A 40 22.24 -18.58 -0.21
CA SER A 40 22.05 -19.54 -1.31
C SER A 40 21.49 -18.86 -2.56
N LEU A 41 20.45 -18.01 -2.42
CA LEU A 41 19.90 -17.27 -3.56
C LEU A 41 20.92 -16.30 -4.18
N ILE A 42 21.73 -15.62 -3.36
CA ILE A 42 22.81 -14.76 -3.86
C ILE A 42 23.83 -15.57 -4.67
N GLN A 43 24.18 -16.79 -4.25
CA GLN A 43 25.10 -17.65 -5.00
C GLN A 43 24.50 -18.04 -6.36
N GLN A 44 23.23 -18.45 -6.41
CA GLN A 44 22.53 -18.79 -7.65
C GLN A 44 22.49 -17.60 -8.63
N LEU A 45 22.15 -16.40 -8.12
CA LEU A 45 22.09 -15.18 -8.94
C LEU A 45 23.47 -14.76 -9.46
N ARG A 46 24.54 -14.95 -8.68
CA ARG A 46 25.94 -14.71 -9.12
C ARG A 46 26.41 -15.71 -10.16
N GLN A 47 26.03 -16.98 -10.03
CA GLN A 47 26.35 -18.03 -11.02
C GLN A 47 25.66 -17.77 -12.37
N ALA A 48 24.55 -17.04 -12.37
CA ALA A 48 23.87 -16.59 -13.57
C ALA A 48 24.48 -15.29 -14.17
N ASP A 49 25.62 -14.83 -13.67
CA ASP A 49 26.35 -13.63 -14.12
C ASP A 49 25.50 -12.35 -14.14
N ILE A 50 24.53 -12.23 -13.22
CA ILE A 50 23.65 -11.05 -13.14
C ILE A 50 24.46 -9.85 -12.63
N PRO A 51 24.59 -8.76 -13.41
CA PRO A 51 25.42 -7.62 -13.03
C PRO A 51 24.79 -6.85 -11.86
N PRO A 52 25.60 -6.12 -11.07
CA PRO A 52 25.08 -5.21 -10.06
C PRO A 52 24.10 -4.19 -10.66
N GLN A 53 23.06 -3.87 -9.90
CA GLN A 53 21.93 -3.00 -10.26
C GLN A 53 21.07 -3.51 -11.43
N ALA A 54 21.18 -4.80 -11.78
CA ALA A 54 20.20 -5.46 -12.63
C ALA A 54 18.81 -5.47 -11.97
N ARG A 55 17.78 -5.31 -12.80
CA ARG A 55 16.36 -5.32 -12.44
C ARG A 55 15.85 -6.76 -12.52
N ILE A 56 15.70 -7.38 -11.35
CA ILE A 56 15.24 -8.77 -11.19
C ILE A 56 13.73 -8.74 -11.00
N GLY A 57 12.99 -9.11 -12.04
CA GLY A 57 11.54 -9.19 -12.00
C GLY A 57 11.03 -10.48 -11.37
N TRP A 58 9.99 -10.36 -10.55
CA TRP A 58 9.36 -11.50 -9.88
C TRP A 58 7.85 -11.36 -9.88
N ILE A 59 7.15 -12.40 -10.34
CA ILE A 59 5.70 -12.51 -10.19
C ILE A 59 5.45 -13.04 -8.78
N VAL A 60 4.82 -12.23 -7.93
CA VAL A 60 4.67 -12.49 -6.48
C VAL A 60 3.60 -13.56 -6.23
N ASP A 61 3.89 -14.82 -6.52
CA ASP A 61 3.01 -15.97 -6.30
C ASP A 61 3.24 -16.68 -4.95
N ASN A 62 4.45 -16.54 -4.39
CA ASN A 62 4.84 -17.09 -3.09
C ASN A 62 5.43 -15.98 -2.18
N PRO A 63 4.78 -15.65 -1.05
CA PRO A 63 5.25 -14.63 -0.12
C PRO A 63 6.61 -14.92 0.50
N LEU A 64 6.92 -16.18 0.85
CA LEU A 64 8.22 -16.52 1.43
C LEU A 64 9.34 -16.30 0.42
N HIS A 65 9.17 -16.78 -0.81
CA HIS A 65 10.11 -16.55 -1.91
C HIS A 65 10.32 -15.05 -2.15
N SER A 66 9.23 -14.27 -2.09
CA SER A 66 9.27 -12.82 -2.29
C SER A 66 10.12 -12.11 -1.23
N VAL A 67 9.97 -12.47 0.05
CA VAL A 67 10.79 -11.92 1.14
C VAL A 67 12.26 -12.30 0.94
N LEU A 68 12.55 -13.58 0.68
CA LEU A 68 13.94 -14.05 0.53
C LEU A 68 14.62 -13.43 -0.68
N LEU A 69 13.93 -13.33 -1.82
CA LEU A 69 14.47 -12.74 -3.04
C LEU A 69 14.71 -11.23 -2.88
N GLN A 70 13.79 -10.51 -2.22
CA GLN A 70 13.97 -9.09 -1.92
C GLN A 70 15.20 -8.84 -1.04
N LEU A 71 15.48 -9.72 -0.07
CA LEU A 71 16.69 -9.64 0.77
C LEU A 71 17.95 -10.03 -0.01
N ALA A 72 17.88 -11.03 -0.88
CA ALA A 72 18.98 -11.38 -1.77
C ALA A 72 19.34 -10.21 -2.70
N CYS A 73 18.34 -9.50 -3.24
CA CYS A 73 18.54 -8.29 -4.04
C CYS A 73 19.25 -7.18 -3.25
N LEU A 74 18.79 -6.88 -2.03
CA LEU A 74 19.41 -5.88 -1.15
C LEU A 74 20.90 -6.18 -0.90
N HIS A 75 21.25 -7.43 -0.64
CA HIS A 75 22.62 -7.85 -0.32
C HIS A 75 23.49 -8.11 -1.56
N GLY A 76 22.89 -8.45 -2.69
CA GLY A 76 23.59 -8.65 -3.95
C GLY A 76 23.73 -7.38 -4.79
N ASN A 77 23.21 -6.25 -4.31
CA ASN A 77 23.15 -4.97 -5.01
C ASN A 77 22.32 -5.03 -6.31
N TRP A 78 21.24 -5.81 -6.33
CA TRP A 78 20.27 -5.88 -7.42
C TRP A 78 18.96 -5.16 -7.05
N ILE A 79 18.11 -4.91 -8.06
CA ILE A 79 16.85 -4.20 -7.88
C ILE A 79 15.69 -5.20 -7.99
N TYR A 80 14.99 -5.44 -6.89
CA TYR A 80 13.82 -6.31 -6.85
C TYR A 80 12.60 -5.63 -7.48
N CYS A 81 12.06 -6.21 -8.55
CA CYS A 81 10.92 -5.64 -9.27
C CYS A 81 9.69 -6.54 -9.10
N ALA A 82 8.81 -6.18 -8.16
CA ALA A 82 7.64 -6.99 -7.83
C ALA A 82 6.50 -6.78 -8.83
N VAL A 83 5.98 -7.87 -9.36
CA VAL A 83 4.86 -7.89 -10.32
C VAL A 83 3.69 -8.65 -9.72
N SER A 84 2.48 -8.08 -9.86
CA SER A 84 1.27 -8.70 -9.33
C SER A 84 0.93 -10.00 -10.08
N PRO A 85 0.64 -11.10 -9.38
CA PRO A 85 0.23 -12.38 -10.00
C PRO A 85 -1.17 -12.32 -10.61
N HIS A 86 -1.93 -11.25 -10.37
CA HIS A 86 -3.28 -11.07 -10.89
C HIS A 86 -3.32 -10.42 -12.28
N LEU A 87 -2.17 -9.97 -12.79
CA LEU A 87 -2.07 -9.40 -14.13
C LEU A 87 -2.25 -10.48 -15.19
N ARG A 88 -3.08 -10.21 -16.19
CA ARG A 88 -3.25 -11.07 -17.37
C ARG A 88 -2.18 -10.75 -18.41
N ALA A 89 -1.98 -11.64 -19.38
CA ALA A 89 -0.90 -11.60 -20.38
C ALA A 89 -0.53 -10.19 -20.88
N GLN A 90 -1.48 -9.43 -21.44
CA GLN A 90 -1.19 -8.08 -21.96
C GLN A 90 -0.73 -7.09 -20.87
N ALA A 91 -1.40 -7.08 -19.73
CA ALA A 91 -1.06 -6.18 -18.62
C ALA A 91 0.25 -6.61 -17.92
N LEU A 92 0.54 -7.91 -17.89
CA LEU A 92 1.80 -8.48 -17.42
C LEU A 92 2.94 -8.07 -18.34
N GLN A 93 2.77 -8.19 -19.65
CA GLN A 93 3.77 -7.74 -20.63
C GLN A 93 4.04 -6.23 -20.51
N GLN A 94 2.99 -5.41 -20.34
CA GLN A 94 3.14 -3.98 -20.13
C GLN A 94 3.87 -3.67 -18.80
N ALA A 95 3.53 -4.40 -17.72
CA ALA A 95 4.22 -4.28 -16.43
C ALA A 95 5.71 -4.60 -16.57
N MET A 96 6.05 -5.69 -17.26
CA MET A 96 7.44 -6.09 -17.53
C MET A 96 8.20 -5.06 -18.36
N GLN A 97 7.57 -4.48 -19.39
CA GLN A 97 8.15 -3.40 -20.19
C GLN A 97 8.36 -2.12 -19.35
N THR A 98 7.46 -1.85 -18.41
CA THR A 98 7.53 -0.65 -17.54
C THR A 98 8.70 -0.74 -16.57
N ILE A 99 8.92 -1.92 -15.97
CA ILE A 99 10.08 -2.15 -15.09
C ILE A 99 11.37 -2.38 -15.88
N ASP A 100 11.28 -2.71 -17.18
CA ASP A 100 12.41 -3.00 -18.05
C ASP A 100 13.33 -4.08 -17.46
N ALA A 101 12.74 -5.19 -17.00
CA ALA A 101 13.46 -6.22 -16.26
C ALA A 101 14.61 -6.80 -17.09
N ASP A 102 15.81 -6.85 -16.49
CA ASP A 102 16.97 -7.49 -17.11
C ASP A 102 16.82 -9.02 -17.09
N VAL A 103 16.17 -9.55 -16.05
CA VAL A 103 15.85 -10.97 -15.91
C VAL A 103 14.55 -11.14 -15.12
N MET A 104 13.71 -12.08 -15.55
CA MET A 104 12.54 -12.53 -14.82
C MET A 104 12.81 -13.86 -14.13
N ILE A 105 12.52 -13.94 -12.84
CA ILE A 105 12.57 -15.21 -12.11
C ILE A 105 11.28 -15.98 -12.40
N THR A 106 11.38 -17.03 -13.21
CA THR A 106 10.25 -17.87 -13.63
C THR A 106 10.77 -19.16 -14.30
N SER A 107 9.96 -20.22 -14.23
CA SER A 107 10.18 -21.46 -14.99
C SER A 107 9.61 -21.41 -16.41
N THR A 108 8.81 -20.39 -16.72
CA THR A 108 8.16 -20.23 -18.03
C THR A 108 8.95 -19.24 -18.87
N ALA A 109 9.32 -19.63 -20.08
CA ALA A 109 9.96 -18.74 -21.04
C ALA A 109 9.04 -17.54 -21.37
N LEU A 110 9.62 -16.35 -21.46
CA LEU A 110 8.90 -15.12 -21.79
C LEU A 110 9.52 -14.50 -23.04
N ASP A 111 8.67 -14.04 -23.96
CA ASP A 111 9.13 -13.40 -25.18
C ASP A 111 9.89 -12.11 -24.88
N ASN A 112 11.07 -11.96 -25.47
CA ASN A 112 11.93 -10.76 -25.36
C ASN A 112 12.38 -10.42 -23.92
N CYS A 113 12.48 -11.40 -23.03
CA CYS A 113 13.03 -11.19 -21.68
C CYS A 113 13.85 -12.41 -21.24
N ALA A 114 15.02 -12.19 -20.64
CA ALA A 114 15.80 -13.28 -20.07
C ALA A 114 15.03 -13.88 -18.87
N THR A 115 15.03 -15.19 -18.76
CA THR A 115 14.37 -15.90 -17.66
C THR A 115 15.37 -16.74 -16.88
N LEU A 116 15.25 -16.75 -15.56
CA LEU A 116 16.04 -17.58 -14.67
C LEU A 116 15.12 -18.37 -13.74
N THR A 117 15.39 -19.66 -13.61
CA THR A 117 14.75 -20.49 -12.58
C THR A 117 15.67 -20.57 -11.37
N LEU A 118 15.13 -20.23 -10.19
CA LEU A 118 15.83 -20.42 -8.92
C LEU A 118 15.41 -21.74 -8.28
N ASP A 119 16.35 -22.36 -7.58
CA ASP A 119 16.09 -23.51 -6.72
C ASP A 119 15.66 -23.04 -5.33
N TRP A 120 14.47 -23.47 -4.91
CA TRP A 120 13.81 -23.10 -3.65
C TRP A 120 13.93 -24.20 -2.58
N GLN A 121 14.93 -25.08 -2.66
CA GLN A 121 15.15 -26.16 -1.70
C GLN A 121 15.58 -25.73 -0.28
N TYR A 122 15.72 -24.43 -0.01
CA TYR A 122 15.98 -23.89 1.35
C TYR A 122 17.19 -24.54 2.06
N GLN A 123 18.31 -24.66 1.34
CA GLN A 123 19.51 -25.33 1.86
C GLN A 123 20.35 -24.39 2.74
N GLU A 124 21.06 -24.98 3.70
CA GLU A 124 22.11 -24.28 4.44
C GLU A 124 23.27 -23.98 3.49
N ALA A 125 23.77 -22.75 3.50
CA ALA A 125 24.86 -22.28 2.65
C ALA A 125 25.79 -21.36 3.43
N ASP A 126 27.04 -21.22 3.02
CA ASP A 126 27.95 -20.24 3.60
C ASP A 126 27.33 -18.83 3.56
N ILE A 127 27.30 -18.16 4.71
CA ILE A 127 26.67 -16.84 4.82
C ILE A 127 27.55 -15.79 4.14
N ILE A 128 27.06 -15.21 3.04
CA ILE A 128 27.79 -14.25 2.19
C ILE A 128 27.10 -12.87 2.11
N LEU A 129 26.46 -12.47 3.20
CA LEU A 129 25.75 -11.21 3.30
C LEU A 129 26.71 -10.01 3.34
N GLN A 130 26.39 -8.97 2.58
CA GLN A 130 27.07 -7.68 2.72
C GLN A 130 26.81 -7.07 4.11
N PRO A 131 27.85 -6.69 4.88
CA PRO A 131 27.67 -6.17 6.24
C PRO A 131 27.11 -4.74 6.25
N ARG A 132 27.21 -4.01 5.14
CA ARG A 132 26.74 -2.64 5.00
C ARG A 132 25.95 -2.46 3.71
N CYS A 133 24.95 -1.59 3.76
CA CYS A 133 24.14 -1.18 2.62
C CYS A 133 24.41 0.30 2.32
N ALA A 134 24.64 0.64 1.05
CA ALA A 134 24.79 2.04 0.65
C ALA A 134 23.43 2.72 0.57
N PHE A 135 23.31 3.94 1.09
CA PHE A 135 22.01 4.63 1.13
C PHE A 135 21.44 4.93 -0.26
N ASN A 136 22.30 5.25 -1.22
CA ASN A 136 21.91 5.58 -2.58
C ASN A 136 21.65 4.36 -3.49
N GLN A 137 21.92 3.14 -3.04
CA GLN A 137 21.68 1.94 -3.84
C GLN A 137 20.17 1.77 -4.07
N TRP A 138 19.77 1.45 -5.30
CA TRP A 138 18.37 1.10 -5.57
C TRP A 138 18.13 -0.33 -5.10
N VAL A 139 16.98 -0.54 -4.47
CA VAL A 139 16.63 -1.78 -3.77
C VAL A 139 15.43 -2.43 -4.43
N ASP A 140 14.38 -1.66 -4.70
CA ASP A 140 13.19 -2.18 -5.36
C ASP A 140 12.54 -1.19 -6.34
N MET A 141 11.67 -1.74 -7.18
CA MET A 141 10.72 -0.98 -7.99
C MET A 141 9.30 -1.48 -7.76
N ILE A 142 8.39 -0.55 -7.58
CA ILE A 142 6.97 -0.82 -7.33
C ILE A 142 6.13 -0.21 -8.44
N LEU A 143 5.32 -1.05 -9.09
CA LEU A 143 4.35 -0.60 -10.08
C LEU A 143 3.15 0.08 -9.40
N THR A 144 2.83 1.27 -9.86
CA THR A 144 1.65 2.04 -9.49
C THR A 144 0.73 2.17 -10.68
N SER A 145 -0.59 2.27 -10.45
CA SER A 145 -1.58 2.27 -11.54
C SER A 145 -1.62 3.57 -12.36
N GLY A 146 -0.96 4.65 -11.91
CA GLY A 146 -0.97 5.97 -12.57
C GLY A 146 -2.36 6.61 -12.69
N SER A 147 -2.47 7.93 -12.64
CA SER A 147 -3.73 8.63 -12.95
C SER A 147 -4.10 8.54 -14.44
N SER A 148 -3.09 8.39 -15.31
CA SER A 148 -3.27 8.19 -16.76
C SER A 148 -3.68 6.76 -17.16
N GLY A 149 -3.70 5.82 -16.23
CA GLY A 149 -3.97 4.40 -16.48
C GLY A 149 -2.76 3.60 -17.01
N GLU A 150 -1.64 4.26 -17.33
CA GLU A 150 -0.38 3.57 -17.61
C GLU A 150 0.37 3.28 -16.31
N PRO A 151 0.85 2.04 -16.10
CA PRO A 151 1.67 1.72 -14.95
C PRO A 151 2.93 2.58 -14.89
N LYS A 152 3.32 3.03 -13.69
CA LYS A 152 4.60 3.69 -13.44
C LYS A 152 5.41 2.87 -12.45
N ALA A 153 6.70 2.66 -12.73
CA ALA A 153 7.63 2.01 -11.81
C ALA A 153 8.27 3.07 -10.90
N VAL A 154 7.87 3.11 -9.62
CA VAL A 154 8.51 3.94 -8.59
C VAL A 154 9.77 3.23 -8.13
N ILE A 155 10.90 3.95 -8.09
CA ILE A 155 12.18 3.41 -7.64
C ILE A 155 12.35 3.68 -6.14
N HIS A 156 12.85 2.73 -5.37
CA HIS A 156 13.21 2.96 -3.97
C HIS A 156 14.69 2.70 -3.74
N SER A 157 15.35 3.66 -3.08
CA SER A 157 16.69 3.46 -2.56
C SER A 157 16.65 2.91 -1.14
N TRP A 158 17.78 2.34 -0.68
CA TRP A 158 17.89 1.89 0.71
C TRP A 158 17.63 3.02 1.70
N GLN A 159 18.06 4.24 1.40
CA GLN A 159 17.74 5.43 2.20
C GLN A 159 16.25 5.58 2.41
N ASN A 160 15.46 5.47 1.34
CA ASN A 160 14.03 5.72 1.43
C ASN A 160 13.33 4.69 2.32
N LEU A 161 13.67 3.41 2.12
CA LEU A 161 13.11 2.29 2.88
C LEU A 161 13.53 2.32 4.34
N TYR A 162 14.81 2.64 4.60
CA TYR A 162 15.36 2.78 5.95
C TYR A 162 14.65 3.90 6.73
N TYR A 163 14.62 5.12 6.18
CA TYR A 163 14.02 6.27 6.86
C TYR A 163 12.50 6.16 6.98
N SER A 164 11.83 5.50 6.03
CA SER A 164 10.40 5.17 6.13
C SER A 164 10.12 4.20 7.29
N ALA A 165 10.93 3.15 7.44
CA ALA A 165 10.78 2.17 8.51
C ALA A 165 11.01 2.77 9.90
N ILE A 166 12.09 3.53 10.11
CA ILE A 166 12.34 4.18 11.41
C ILE A 166 11.36 5.33 11.69
N GLY A 167 10.88 6.02 10.65
CA GLY A 167 9.81 7.02 10.77
C GLY A 167 8.49 6.39 11.23
N SER A 168 8.14 5.22 10.68
CA SER A 168 6.99 4.42 11.13
C SER A 168 7.16 3.98 12.59
N GLN A 169 8.34 3.46 12.96
CA GLN A 169 8.62 2.97 14.32
C GLN A 169 8.44 4.06 15.39
N ALA A 170 8.80 5.31 15.07
CA ALA A 170 8.64 6.45 15.97
C ALA A 170 7.17 6.76 16.30
N ARG A 171 6.21 6.25 15.51
CA ARG A 171 4.76 6.42 15.75
C ARG A 171 4.06 5.14 16.20
N ILE A 172 4.43 4.01 15.61
CA ILE A 172 3.87 2.70 15.91
C ILE A 172 5.05 1.86 16.42
N GLN A 173 5.14 1.73 17.74
CA GLN A 173 6.28 1.08 18.37
C GLN A 173 6.33 -0.39 17.96
N LEU A 174 7.46 -0.76 17.34
CA LEU A 174 7.77 -2.13 16.97
C LEU A 174 9.12 -2.50 17.59
N SER A 175 9.19 -3.66 18.22
CA SER A 175 10.35 -4.11 18.99
C SER A 175 10.62 -5.61 18.80
N GLN A 176 11.76 -6.06 19.29
CA GLN A 176 12.08 -7.48 19.33
C GLN A 176 10.99 -8.27 20.09
N GLY A 177 10.56 -9.39 19.51
CA GLY A 177 9.46 -10.21 20.03
C GLY A 177 8.07 -9.82 19.53
N ASP A 178 7.91 -8.65 18.91
CA ASP A 178 6.69 -8.33 18.18
C ASP A 178 6.67 -9.08 16.83
N CYS A 179 5.45 -9.31 16.31
CA CYS A 179 5.19 -9.92 15.02
C CYS A 179 4.18 -9.09 14.22
N TRP A 180 4.52 -8.75 12.97
CA TRP A 180 3.65 -8.03 12.04
C TRP A 180 3.12 -8.98 10.97
N LEU A 181 1.79 -9.08 10.83
CA LEU A 181 1.19 -9.88 9.78
C LEU A 181 1.36 -9.20 8.41
N ALA A 182 1.87 -9.93 7.42
CA ALA A 182 1.90 -9.53 6.02
C ALA A 182 0.52 -9.69 5.35
N SER A 183 -0.43 -8.86 5.80
CA SER A 183 -1.84 -8.86 5.38
C SER A 183 -2.12 -8.07 4.10
N LEU A 184 -1.11 -7.39 3.55
CA LEU A 184 -1.19 -6.62 2.31
C LEU A 184 -0.27 -7.25 1.24
N PRO A 185 -0.59 -7.11 -0.05
CA PRO A 185 0.20 -7.73 -1.10
C PRO A 185 1.65 -7.23 -1.15
N LEU A 186 2.61 -8.16 -1.25
CA LEU A 186 4.05 -7.86 -1.31
C LEU A 186 4.51 -7.24 -2.64
N PHE A 187 3.61 -7.03 -3.60
CA PHE A 187 3.85 -6.20 -4.80
C PHE A 187 3.40 -4.74 -4.64
N HIS A 188 3.00 -4.34 -3.44
CA HIS A 188 2.73 -2.95 -3.08
C HIS A 188 3.63 -2.49 -1.95
N VAL A 189 3.89 -1.18 -1.87
CA VAL A 189 4.79 -0.60 -0.87
C VAL A 189 4.34 -0.89 0.57
N GLY A 190 3.02 -0.99 0.80
CA GLY A 190 2.47 -1.34 2.11
C GLY A 190 2.81 -2.77 2.55
N GLY A 191 2.94 -3.71 1.60
CA GLY A 191 3.38 -5.06 1.86
C GLY A 191 4.90 -5.16 1.98
N GLN A 192 5.67 -4.45 1.16
CA GLN A 192 7.15 -4.54 1.23
C GLN A 192 7.74 -3.82 2.46
N ALA A 193 7.18 -2.67 2.84
CA ALA A 193 7.69 -1.88 3.96
C ALA A 193 7.71 -2.64 5.29
N LEU A 194 6.84 -3.64 5.49
CA LEU A 194 6.82 -4.44 6.73
C LEU A 194 8.11 -5.23 6.94
N ILE A 195 8.76 -5.67 5.86
CA ILE A 195 9.99 -6.46 5.94
C ILE A 195 11.09 -5.62 6.58
N TYR A 196 11.27 -4.39 6.10
CA TYR A 196 12.27 -3.47 6.63
C TYR A 196 11.93 -2.92 8.01
N ARG A 197 10.64 -2.68 8.30
CA ARG A 197 10.18 -2.34 9.65
C ARG A 197 10.56 -3.43 10.65
N ALA A 198 10.28 -4.70 10.33
CA ALA A 198 10.57 -5.81 11.21
C ALA A 198 12.08 -6.02 11.43
N LEU A 199 12.85 -6.07 10.33
CA LEU A 199 14.30 -6.31 10.37
C LEU A 199 15.07 -5.27 11.17
N LEU A 200 14.73 -3.98 11.02
CA LEU A 200 15.45 -2.89 11.70
C LEU A 200 15.28 -2.92 13.22
N CYS A 201 14.19 -3.51 13.71
CA CYS A 201 13.83 -3.56 15.12
C CYS A 201 14.01 -4.95 15.75
N GLY A 202 14.44 -5.96 14.98
CA GLY A 202 14.57 -7.35 15.46
C GLY A 202 13.21 -8.05 15.66
N ALA A 203 12.14 -7.52 15.08
CA ALA A 203 10.81 -8.10 15.13
C ALA A 203 10.66 -9.21 14.08
N SER A 204 9.50 -9.85 14.06
CA SER A 204 9.17 -10.93 13.11
C SER A 204 8.03 -10.54 12.18
N ILE A 205 7.89 -11.29 11.10
CA ILE A 205 6.79 -11.18 10.14
C ILE A 205 6.05 -12.51 10.08
N ALA A 206 4.72 -12.47 9.95
CA ALA A 206 3.92 -13.65 9.66
C ALA A 206 3.46 -13.64 8.21
N LEU A 207 3.66 -14.74 7.51
CA LEU A 207 3.23 -14.97 6.13
C LEU A 207 2.14 -16.05 6.15
N SER A 208 1.03 -15.81 5.46
CA SER A 208 -0.06 -16.77 5.37
C SER A 208 -0.81 -16.63 4.06
N PHE A 209 -1.24 -17.77 3.51
CA PHE A 209 -2.13 -17.84 2.36
C PHE A 209 -3.60 -18.02 2.76
N ASP A 210 -3.86 -18.21 4.06
CA ASP A 210 -5.20 -18.35 4.61
C ASP A 210 -5.91 -16.99 4.69
N SER A 211 -7.22 -17.01 4.96
CA SER A 211 -7.96 -15.78 5.25
C SER A 211 -7.48 -15.15 6.56
N LEU A 212 -7.55 -13.82 6.66
CA LEU A 212 -7.07 -13.07 7.83
C LEU A 212 -7.66 -13.61 9.14
N GLU A 213 -8.93 -13.99 9.13
CA GLU A 213 -9.66 -14.54 10.28
C GLU A 213 -9.01 -15.81 10.83
N LYS A 214 -8.52 -16.69 9.94
CA LYS A 214 -7.83 -17.93 10.31
C LYS A 214 -6.40 -17.68 10.78
N THR A 215 -5.74 -16.68 10.20
CA THR A 215 -4.34 -16.38 10.47
C THR A 215 -4.13 -15.71 11.83
N LEU A 216 -5.04 -14.81 12.25
CA LEU A 216 -4.84 -13.96 13.42
C LEU A 216 -4.62 -14.72 14.74
N GLY A 217 -5.21 -15.92 14.89
CA GLY A 217 -5.03 -16.77 16.08
C GLY A 217 -3.89 -17.80 15.97
N ARG A 218 -3.25 -17.93 14.80
CA ARG A 218 -2.25 -18.98 14.53
C ARG A 218 -0.82 -18.57 14.91
N PHE A 219 -0.55 -17.27 14.87
CA PHE A 219 0.78 -16.70 15.06
C PHE A 219 0.74 -15.67 16.20
N PRO A 220 1.88 -15.33 16.82
CA PRO A 220 1.95 -14.34 17.89
C PRO A 220 1.82 -12.89 17.36
N ILE A 221 0.81 -12.62 16.54
CA ILE A 221 0.64 -11.36 15.80
C ILE A 221 0.31 -10.23 16.78
N THR A 222 1.13 -9.18 16.73
CA THR A 222 1.00 -7.96 17.55
C THR A 222 0.62 -6.74 16.71
N HIS A 223 0.89 -6.78 15.40
CA HIS A 223 0.70 -5.68 14.47
C HIS A 223 -0.01 -6.16 13.20
N LEU A 224 -0.93 -5.34 12.69
CA LEU A 224 -1.73 -5.66 11.51
C LEU A 224 -1.92 -4.41 10.64
N SER A 225 -1.72 -4.54 9.32
CA SER A 225 -2.01 -3.48 8.36
C SER A 225 -3.27 -3.82 7.55
N LEU A 226 -4.23 -2.91 7.43
CA LEU A 226 -5.51 -3.18 6.75
C LEU A 226 -5.89 -2.06 5.79
N VAL A 227 -6.64 -2.43 4.76
CA VAL A 227 -7.54 -1.49 4.08
C VAL A 227 -8.92 -1.49 4.78
N PRO A 228 -9.71 -0.40 4.67
CA PRO A 228 -11.01 -0.28 5.35
C PRO A 228 -11.96 -1.47 5.13
N THR A 229 -11.99 -2.02 3.92
CA THR A 229 -12.84 -3.17 3.58
C THR A 229 -12.43 -4.47 4.28
N GLN A 230 -11.14 -4.65 4.59
CA GLN A 230 -10.66 -5.79 5.39
C GLN A 230 -11.05 -5.59 6.86
N LEU A 231 -10.87 -4.38 7.40
CA LEU A 231 -11.29 -4.05 8.76
C LEU A 231 -12.79 -4.30 8.96
N TYR A 232 -13.61 -3.86 8.02
CA TYR A 232 -15.06 -4.11 8.04
C TYR A 232 -15.40 -5.60 8.19
N ARG A 233 -14.72 -6.48 7.45
CA ARG A 233 -14.93 -7.94 7.51
C ARG A 233 -14.52 -8.53 8.86
N LEU A 234 -13.38 -8.08 9.40
CA LEU A 234 -12.87 -8.53 10.70
C LEU A 234 -13.80 -8.09 11.84
N LEU A 235 -14.34 -6.86 11.80
CA LEU A 235 -15.28 -6.38 12.80
C LEU A 235 -16.59 -7.20 12.88
N LYS A 236 -16.93 -7.98 11.84
CA LYS A 236 -18.06 -8.93 11.91
C LYS A 236 -17.76 -10.20 12.69
N GLN A 237 -16.49 -10.49 12.95
CA GLN A 237 -16.10 -11.68 13.70
C GLN A 237 -16.14 -11.36 15.20
N GLU A 238 -16.81 -12.20 15.99
CA GLU A 238 -16.91 -12.03 17.44
C GLU A 238 -15.54 -12.20 18.12
N ASN A 239 -14.71 -13.11 17.61
CA ASN A 239 -13.36 -13.36 18.14
C ASN A 239 -12.34 -12.28 17.76
N PHE A 240 -12.70 -11.29 16.93
CA PHE A 240 -11.84 -10.16 16.62
C PHE A 240 -11.88 -9.14 17.75
N HIS A 241 -11.19 -9.45 18.84
CA HIS A 241 -11.10 -8.66 20.06
C HIS A 241 -9.72 -8.82 20.70
N SER A 242 -9.20 -7.75 21.31
CA SER A 242 -7.89 -7.78 21.99
C SER A 242 -7.81 -8.73 23.20
N ASN A 243 -8.94 -9.20 23.75
CA ASN A 243 -8.95 -10.20 24.81
C ASN A 243 -8.77 -11.63 24.28
N VAL A 244 -8.92 -11.83 22.97
CA VAL A 244 -8.80 -13.12 22.29
C VAL A 244 -7.51 -13.20 21.48
N LEU A 245 -7.06 -12.07 20.92
CA LEU A 245 -5.89 -11.99 20.05
C LEU A 245 -4.72 -11.29 20.76
N HIS A 246 -3.49 -11.68 20.44
CA HIS A 246 -2.27 -10.98 20.87
C HIS A 246 -2.03 -9.63 20.15
N LEU A 247 -3.00 -9.20 19.33
CA LEU A 247 -2.92 -8.02 18.47
C LEU A 247 -3.03 -6.73 19.28
N LYS A 248 -2.03 -5.85 19.15
CA LYS A 248 -1.94 -4.56 19.84
C LYS A 248 -2.30 -3.39 18.94
N HIS A 249 -1.71 -3.35 17.74
CA HIS A 249 -1.74 -2.19 16.84
C HIS A 249 -2.34 -2.54 15.48
N ILE A 250 -3.33 -1.74 15.04
CA ILE A 250 -3.96 -1.86 13.73
C ILE A 250 -3.69 -0.59 12.93
N LEU A 251 -2.86 -0.71 11.90
CA LEU A 251 -2.59 0.36 10.95
C LEU A 251 -3.58 0.29 9.77
N ILE A 252 -4.38 1.33 9.59
CA ILE A 252 -5.36 1.42 8.51
C ILE A 252 -4.84 2.44 7.49
N GLY A 253 -4.82 2.05 6.22
CA GLY A 253 -4.33 2.90 5.15
C GLY A 253 -4.92 2.54 3.80
N GLY A 254 -4.50 3.28 2.78
CA GLY A 254 -4.91 3.02 1.40
C GLY A 254 -6.34 3.48 1.07
N GLY A 255 -7.06 4.14 1.97
CA GLY A 255 -8.34 4.74 1.63
C GLY A 255 -9.06 5.31 2.85
N PRO A 256 -10.17 6.02 2.61
CA PRO A 256 -11.01 6.55 3.67
C PRO A 256 -11.61 5.44 4.54
N CYS A 257 -11.62 5.64 5.85
CA CYS A 257 -12.29 4.78 6.82
C CYS A 257 -13.28 5.63 7.62
N ASN A 258 -14.51 5.15 7.80
CA ASN A 258 -15.54 5.90 8.50
C ASN A 258 -15.33 5.87 10.03
N GLU A 259 -15.85 6.89 10.71
CA GLU A 259 -15.64 7.02 12.16
C GLU A 259 -16.33 5.88 12.93
N THR A 260 -17.44 5.34 12.44
CA THR A 260 -18.14 4.20 13.07
C THR A 260 -17.28 2.94 13.14
N GLN A 261 -16.57 2.59 12.07
CA GLN A 261 -15.64 1.45 12.01
C GLN A 261 -14.44 1.69 12.91
N LEU A 262 -13.92 2.92 12.93
CA LEU A 262 -12.83 3.31 13.80
C LEU A 262 -13.22 3.17 15.28
N GLN A 263 -14.38 3.68 15.67
CA GLN A 263 -14.90 3.55 17.04
C GLN A 263 -15.21 2.09 17.40
N ALA A 264 -15.78 1.31 16.48
CA ALA A 264 -15.98 -0.12 16.68
C ALA A 264 -14.65 -0.85 16.93
N THR A 265 -13.58 -0.44 16.27
CA THR A 265 -12.22 -1.00 16.47
C THR A 265 -11.69 -0.69 17.87
N LEU A 266 -11.86 0.55 18.33
CA LEU A 266 -11.49 0.94 19.70
C LEU A 266 -12.30 0.17 20.76
N ASN A 267 -13.61 -0.03 20.52
CA ASN A 267 -14.49 -0.79 21.41
C ASN A 267 -14.11 -2.27 21.49
N ARG A 268 -13.41 -2.82 20.50
CA ARG A 268 -12.79 -4.17 20.54
C ARG A 268 -11.46 -4.21 21.30
N GLY A 269 -11.05 -3.08 21.89
CA GLY A 269 -9.88 -2.94 22.73
C GLY A 269 -8.55 -2.84 21.97
N PHE A 270 -8.57 -2.52 20.67
CA PHE A 270 -7.37 -2.34 19.86
C PHE A 270 -6.90 -0.88 19.83
N ILE A 271 -5.60 -0.67 19.62
CA ILE A 271 -5.07 0.64 19.25
C ILE A 271 -5.08 0.73 17.72
N ALA A 272 -5.89 1.64 17.19
CA ALA A 272 -6.01 1.84 15.75
C ALA A 272 -5.29 3.12 15.30
N TYR A 273 -4.77 3.09 14.07
CA TYR A 273 -4.10 4.21 13.42
C TYR A 273 -4.66 4.43 12.03
N MET A 274 -4.79 5.68 11.62
CA MET A 274 -5.03 6.05 10.22
C MET A 274 -3.73 6.61 9.64
N SER A 275 -3.46 6.29 8.38
CA SER A 275 -2.28 6.80 7.68
C SER A 275 -2.58 7.32 6.29
N TYR A 276 -1.86 8.36 5.92
CA TYR A 276 -1.69 8.83 4.55
C TYR A 276 -0.30 8.46 4.06
N GLY A 277 -0.20 8.11 2.78
CA GLY A 277 1.03 7.63 2.19
C GLY A 277 0.87 7.26 0.72
N SER A 278 2.01 7.05 0.07
CA SER A 278 2.10 6.72 -1.36
C SER A 278 3.28 5.80 -1.64
N SER A 279 3.36 5.27 -2.86
CA SER A 279 4.53 4.51 -3.28
C SER A 279 5.73 5.46 -3.42
N GLU A 280 5.51 6.66 -3.94
CA GLU A 280 6.49 7.72 -4.13
C GLU A 280 7.18 8.15 -2.82
N MET A 281 6.49 8.04 -1.68
CA MET A 281 7.01 8.35 -0.35
C MET A 281 7.39 7.12 0.48
N SER A 282 7.56 5.97 -0.18
CA SER A 282 8.01 4.72 0.46
C SER A 282 7.08 4.22 1.56
N SER A 283 5.76 4.33 1.38
CA SER A 283 4.67 4.06 2.33
C SER A 283 4.17 5.31 3.08
N GLN A 284 4.26 5.38 4.40
CA GLN A 284 3.56 6.35 5.24
C GLN A 284 4.25 7.71 5.26
N VAL A 285 3.44 8.75 5.15
CA VAL A 285 3.83 10.16 5.26
C VAL A 285 3.36 10.76 6.58
N ALA A 286 2.08 10.57 6.88
CA ALA A 286 1.44 11.05 8.10
C ALA A 286 0.62 9.93 8.73
N THR A 287 0.57 9.91 10.05
CA THR A 287 -0.17 8.90 10.81
C THR A 287 -0.79 9.53 12.05
N ARG A 288 -2.09 9.29 12.27
CA ARG A 288 -2.77 9.60 13.54
C ARG A 288 -3.13 8.34 14.30
N VAL A 289 -3.20 8.48 15.62
CA VAL A 289 -3.87 7.52 16.49
C VAL A 289 -5.37 7.80 16.40
N VAL A 290 -6.19 6.77 16.26
CA VAL A 290 -7.65 6.94 16.26
C VAL A 290 -8.12 7.47 17.61
N GLY A 291 -9.01 8.46 17.59
CA GLY A 291 -9.42 9.22 18.78
C GLY A 291 -8.49 10.38 19.15
N GLN A 292 -7.39 10.60 18.42
CA GLN A 292 -6.45 11.71 18.65
C GLN A 292 -6.12 12.45 17.34
N GLY A 293 -6.22 13.78 17.36
CA GLY A 293 -5.94 14.62 16.18
C GLY A 293 -6.99 14.48 15.08
N GLN A 294 -6.65 14.94 13.88
CA GLN A 294 -7.57 15.04 12.74
C GLN A 294 -6.93 14.58 11.44
N GLY A 295 -7.76 14.34 10.42
CA GLY A 295 -7.31 14.02 9.07
C GLY A 295 -6.43 12.77 9.00
N ALA A 296 -5.29 12.89 8.32
CA ALA A 296 -4.26 11.86 8.24
C ALA A 296 -3.30 11.85 9.44
N GLY A 297 -3.26 12.95 10.20
CA GLY A 297 -2.42 13.09 11.39
C GLY A 297 -1.17 13.92 11.17
N THR A 298 -0.25 13.83 12.12
CA THR A 298 1.05 14.51 12.05
C THR A 298 1.98 13.79 11.08
N LEU A 299 2.90 14.54 10.46
CA LEU A 299 4.00 13.96 9.70
C LEU A 299 4.84 13.00 10.53
N LEU A 300 5.28 11.93 9.88
CA LEU A 300 6.34 11.07 10.41
C LEU A 300 7.71 11.75 10.24
N PRO A 301 8.72 11.37 11.04
CA PRO A 301 10.07 11.90 10.91
C PRO A 301 10.64 11.78 9.49
N TYR A 302 11.62 12.65 9.18
CA TYR A 302 12.36 12.69 7.91
C TYR A 302 11.55 13.10 6.68
N GLN A 303 10.39 13.71 6.91
CA GLN A 303 9.47 14.16 5.87
C GLN A 303 9.04 15.60 6.15
N GLU A 304 8.76 16.33 5.08
CA GLU A 304 8.34 17.72 5.07
C GLU A 304 7.08 17.84 4.20
N VAL A 305 6.20 18.76 4.57
CA VAL A 305 4.98 19.09 3.81
C VAL A 305 4.89 20.58 3.59
N LYS A 306 4.36 20.95 2.43
CA LYS A 306 3.97 22.31 2.08
C LYS A 306 2.64 22.24 1.35
N ILE A 307 1.72 23.15 1.66
CA ILE A 307 0.47 23.31 0.91
C ILE A 307 0.68 24.50 -0.04
N ASN A 308 0.47 24.30 -1.35
CA ASN A 308 0.56 25.41 -2.31
C ASN A 308 -0.76 26.19 -2.41
N THR A 309 -0.78 27.23 -3.25
CA THR A 309 -1.95 28.11 -3.44
C THR A 309 -3.20 27.41 -3.98
N ASN A 310 -3.05 26.22 -4.57
CA ASN A 310 -4.15 25.41 -5.10
C ASN A 310 -4.58 24.31 -4.12
N HIS A 311 -4.19 24.40 -2.84
CA HIS A 311 -4.36 23.37 -1.82
C HIS A 311 -3.70 22.02 -2.17
N GLU A 312 -2.72 22.00 -3.09
CA GLU A 312 -1.96 20.78 -3.36
C GLU A 312 -1.01 20.48 -2.20
N VAL A 313 -0.95 19.21 -1.82
CA VAL A 313 0.02 18.67 -0.87
C VAL A 313 1.34 18.41 -1.59
N LEU A 314 2.37 19.19 -1.25
CA LEU A 314 3.73 18.99 -1.72
C LEU A 314 4.54 18.32 -0.62
N LEU A 315 5.30 17.28 -1.00
CA LEU A 315 6.06 16.46 -0.07
C LEU A 315 7.55 16.47 -0.39
N ARG A 316 8.39 16.41 0.63
CA ARG A 316 9.85 16.25 0.49
C ARG A 316 10.37 15.43 1.66
N GLY A 317 11.54 14.84 1.52
CA GLY A 317 12.22 14.20 2.64
C GLY A 317 13.12 13.05 2.23
N LEU A 318 13.71 12.37 3.21
CA LEU A 318 14.59 11.22 2.96
C LEU A 318 13.83 9.98 2.47
N THR A 319 12.51 9.96 2.62
CA THR A 319 11.61 8.90 2.15
C THR A 319 11.10 9.11 0.72
N LEU A 320 11.35 10.30 0.13
CA LEU A 320 10.96 10.58 -1.26
C LEU A 320 11.81 9.75 -2.23
N SER A 321 11.11 8.98 -3.07
CA SER A 321 11.70 8.15 -4.12
C SER A 321 12.57 8.98 -5.07
N PRO A 322 13.69 8.43 -5.58
CA PRO A 322 14.56 9.15 -6.50
C PRO A 322 13.90 9.47 -7.84
N GLY A 323 12.80 8.80 -8.19
CA GLY A 323 12.17 8.95 -9.49
C GLY A 323 11.28 7.80 -9.92
N TYR A 324 10.56 8.01 -11.01
CA TYR A 324 10.01 6.93 -11.81
C TYR A 324 11.07 6.36 -12.75
N PHE A 325 11.07 5.05 -12.98
CA PHE A 325 11.81 4.44 -14.07
C PHE A 325 10.97 4.50 -15.36
N LYS A 326 11.53 5.06 -16.42
CA LYS A 326 10.88 5.18 -17.73
C LYS A 326 11.91 5.12 -18.85
N ALA A 327 11.72 4.17 -19.77
CA ALA A 327 12.56 4.01 -20.96
C ALA A 327 14.07 3.99 -20.65
N GLY A 328 14.48 3.10 -19.74
CA GLY A 328 15.88 2.92 -19.35
C GLY A 328 16.47 4.01 -18.45
N LYS A 329 15.67 5.00 -18.02
CA LYS A 329 16.15 6.17 -17.28
C LYS A 329 15.31 6.48 -16.06
N ARG A 330 15.95 7.07 -15.04
CA ARG A 330 15.27 7.69 -13.90
C ARG A 330 14.75 9.08 -14.28
N VAL A 331 13.45 9.28 -14.13
CA VAL A 331 12.79 10.59 -14.19
C VAL A 331 12.55 11.06 -12.75
N PRO A 332 13.20 12.14 -12.28
CA PRO A 332 13.03 12.64 -10.91
C PRO A 332 11.57 12.95 -10.57
N LEU A 333 11.17 12.68 -9.32
CA LEU A 333 9.84 13.02 -8.80
C LEU A 333 9.73 14.46 -8.32
N SER A 334 10.85 15.03 -7.87
CA SER A 334 10.89 16.37 -7.33
C SER A 334 11.00 17.43 -8.41
N ASP A 335 10.40 18.59 -8.16
CA ASP A 335 10.69 19.82 -8.88
C ASP A 335 12.14 20.31 -8.60
N GLU A 336 12.49 21.45 -9.19
CA GLU A 336 13.81 22.08 -9.01
C GLU A 336 14.09 22.50 -7.55
N GLN A 337 13.05 22.63 -6.72
CA GLN A 337 13.13 22.98 -5.31
C GLN A 337 13.13 21.74 -4.39
N GLY A 338 13.09 20.53 -4.96
CA GLY A 338 13.08 19.28 -4.24
C GLY A 338 11.70 18.82 -3.76
N TRP A 339 10.60 19.47 -4.19
CA TRP A 339 9.24 19.12 -3.79
C TRP A 339 8.59 18.16 -4.79
N PHE A 340 7.99 17.10 -4.26
CA PHE A 340 7.12 16.20 -4.99
C PHE A 340 5.67 16.70 -4.94
N HIS A 341 5.09 16.91 -6.12
CA HIS A 341 3.69 17.26 -6.33
C HIS A 341 2.84 15.99 -6.24
N SER A 342 2.14 15.79 -5.12
CA SER A 342 1.41 14.53 -4.90
C SER A 342 0.14 14.44 -5.75
N GLY A 343 -0.41 15.58 -6.19
CA GLY A 343 -1.73 15.67 -6.82
C GLY A 343 -2.90 15.46 -5.85
N ASP A 344 -2.65 15.43 -4.54
CA ASP A 344 -3.68 15.37 -3.50
C ASP A 344 -4.00 16.79 -3.01
N CYS A 345 -5.29 17.04 -2.80
CA CYS A 345 -5.83 18.26 -2.20
C CYS A 345 -5.88 18.09 -0.67
N GLY A 346 -5.39 19.08 0.07
CA GLY A 346 -5.33 19.02 1.52
C GLY A 346 -4.91 20.32 2.18
N ASP A 347 -5.01 20.32 3.51
CA ASP A 347 -4.55 21.41 4.36
C ASP A 347 -3.59 20.89 5.43
N TYR A 348 -2.77 21.80 5.95
CA TYR A 348 -1.88 21.53 7.08
C TYR A 348 -2.18 22.49 8.23
N ILE A 349 -2.95 22.01 9.20
CA ILE A 349 -3.56 22.82 10.27
C ILE A 349 -3.14 22.23 11.61
N ASP A 350 -2.62 23.06 12.50
CA ASP A 350 -2.18 22.66 13.86
C ASP A 350 -1.24 21.44 13.86
N ASN A 351 -0.28 21.44 12.93
CA ASN A 351 0.70 20.34 12.73
C ASN A 351 0.06 19.01 12.28
N GLN A 352 -1.20 19.02 11.82
CA GLN A 352 -1.92 17.87 11.28
C GLN A 352 -2.15 18.05 9.78
N LEU A 353 -1.85 17.00 9.01
CA LEU A 353 -2.17 16.92 7.60
C LEU A 353 -3.60 16.39 7.43
N VAL A 354 -4.43 17.14 6.70
CA VAL A 354 -5.79 16.76 6.34
C VAL A 354 -5.84 16.58 4.83
N ILE A 355 -6.29 15.42 4.37
CA ILE A 355 -6.44 15.12 2.95
C ILE A 355 -7.92 15.19 2.61
N HIS A 356 -8.26 16.04 1.65
CA HIS A 356 -9.63 16.25 1.18
C HIS A 356 -9.96 15.37 -0.01
N GLY A 357 -8.96 15.02 -0.83
CA GLY A 357 -9.15 14.15 -1.98
C GLY A 357 -8.10 14.38 -3.05
N ARG A 358 -8.40 14.01 -4.29
CA ARG A 358 -7.53 14.19 -5.46
C ARG A 358 -7.88 15.41 -6.27
N LEU A 359 -6.88 16.21 -6.64
CA LEU A 359 -7.07 17.39 -7.51
C LEU A 359 -7.59 16.99 -8.89
N ASP A 360 -7.11 15.87 -9.43
CA ASP A 360 -7.51 15.34 -10.75
C ASP A 360 -8.92 14.71 -10.78
N GLN A 361 -9.62 14.68 -9.65
CA GLN A 361 -10.96 14.11 -9.52
C GLN A 361 -12.02 15.14 -9.11
N MET A 362 -11.60 16.32 -8.69
CA MET A 362 -12.52 17.44 -8.48
C MET A 362 -13.26 17.76 -9.77
N PHE A 363 -14.55 18.06 -9.67
CA PHE A 363 -15.37 18.47 -10.81
C PHE A 363 -16.29 19.63 -10.43
N ILE A 364 -16.76 20.37 -11.44
CA ILE A 364 -17.62 21.54 -11.26
C ILE A 364 -19.07 21.13 -11.55
N CYS A 365 -19.98 21.49 -10.65
CA CYS A 365 -21.43 21.31 -10.78
C CYS A 365 -22.09 22.68 -10.58
N GLY A 366 -22.63 23.27 -11.64
CA GLY A 366 -23.34 24.56 -11.55
C GLY A 366 -22.47 25.72 -11.06
N GLY A 367 -21.16 25.69 -11.35
CA GLY A 367 -20.19 26.71 -10.87
C GLY A 367 -19.56 26.41 -9.51
N GLU A 368 -19.99 25.35 -8.81
CA GLU A 368 -19.45 24.95 -7.52
C GLU A 368 -18.44 23.80 -7.67
N ASN A 369 -17.32 23.88 -6.96
CA ASN A 369 -16.32 22.81 -6.91
C ASN A 369 -16.82 21.67 -6.00
N ILE A 370 -16.80 20.45 -6.51
CA ILE A 370 -17.16 19.23 -5.77
C ILE A 370 -15.94 18.31 -5.70
N GLN A 371 -15.56 17.95 -4.47
CA GLN A 371 -14.64 16.86 -4.20
C GLN A 371 -15.44 15.56 -4.02
N PRO A 372 -15.29 14.54 -4.90
CA PRO A 372 -16.01 13.27 -4.78
C PRO A 372 -15.88 12.61 -3.40
N GLU A 373 -14.68 12.68 -2.82
CA GLU A 373 -14.32 12.08 -1.54
C GLU A 373 -15.12 12.65 -0.36
N GLU A 374 -15.58 13.90 -0.42
CA GLU A 374 -16.48 14.49 0.57
C GLU A 374 -17.83 13.74 0.60
N ILE A 375 -18.37 13.47 -0.58
CA ILE A 375 -19.64 12.74 -0.76
C ILE A 375 -19.45 11.27 -0.36
N GLU A 376 -18.32 10.66 -0.74
CA GLU A 376 -17.97 9.30 -0.34
C GLU A 376 -17.87 9.16 1.18
N MET A 377 -17.22 10.10 1.86
CA MET A 377 -17.14 10.10 3.32
C MET A 377 -18.51 10.26 3.98
N ALA A 378 -19.36 11.14 3.43
CA ALA A 378 -20.73 11.29 3.92
C ALA A 378 -21.52 9.98 3.79
N LEU A 379 -21.42 9.29 2.64
CA LEU A 379 -22.04 7.99 2.40
C LEU A 379 -21.46 6.89 3.31
N LEU A 380 -20.14 6.83 3.46
CA LEU A 380 -19.47 5.85 4.30
C LEU A 380 -19.88 5.93 5.78
N ASN A 381 -20.34 7.09 6.25
CA ASN A 381 -20.90 7.24 7.61
C ASN A 381 -22.30 6.62 7.76
N HIS A 382 -22.93 6.14 6.67
CA HIS A 382 -24.15 5.35 6.76
C HIS A 382 -23.83 3.95 7.29
N PRO A 383 -24.53 3.45 8.34
CA PRO A 383 -24.17 2.21 9.03
C PRO A 383 -24.16 0.96 8.15
N GLN A 384 -24.98 0.95 7.09
CA GLN A 384 -25.10 -0.18 6.17
C GLN A 384 -24.09 -0.13 5.00
N ILE A 385 -23.44 1.02 4.76
CA ILE A 385 -22.52 1.20 3.63
C ILE A 385 -21.10 0.73 4.01
N ILE A 386 -20.57 -0.19 3.21
CA ILE A 386 -19.23 -0.78 3.35
C ILE A 386 -18.19 0.03 2.56
N ALA A 387 -18.58 0.44 1.35
CA ALA A 387 -17.75 1.21 0.44
C ALA A 387 -18.64 2.13 -0.38
N ALA A 388 -18.14 3.32 -0.69
CA ALA A 388 -18.75 4.26 -1.60
C ALA A 388 -17.69 4.78 -2.57
N THR A 389 -18.06 4.97 -3.84
CA THR A 389 -17.22 5.65 -4.82
C THR A 389 -18.10 6.57 -5.66
N VAL A 390 -17.69 7.82 -5.77
CA VAL A 390 -18.40 8.87 -6.49
C VAL A 390 -17.64 9.23 -7.75
N VAL A 391 -18.39 9.35 -8.84
CA VAL A 391 -17.92 9.82 -10.15
C VAL A 391 -18.86 10.91 -10.64
N ALA A 392 -18.39 11.69 -11.61
CA ALA A 392 -19.19 12.73 -12.24
C ALA A 392 -19.72 12.25 -13.60
N ILE A 393 -20.98 12.51 -13.88
CA ILE A 393 -21.59 12.36 -15.21
C ILE A 393 -21.82 13.73 -15.84
N ALA A 394 -21.89 13.79 -17.18
CA ALA A 394 -22.27 15.02 -17.88
C ALA A 394 -23.73 15.39 -17.60
N ASP A 395 -24.01 16.68 -17.52
CA ASP A 395 -25.33 17.24 -17.31
C ASP A 395 -25.48 18.53 -18.14
N GLU A 396 -26.62 18.72 -18.80
CA GLU A 396 -26.83 19.86 -19.72
C GLU A 396 -26.91 21.21 -18.99
N GLU A 397 -27.44 21.25 -17.78
CA GLU A 397 -27.68 22.48 -17.02
C GLU A 397 -26.49 22.82 -16.11
N TYR A 398 -25.97 21.80 -15.41
CA TYR A 398 -24.93 21.96 -14.38
C TYR A 398 -23.53 21.61 -14.86
N GLY A 399 -23.39 21.18 -16.12
CA GLY A 399 -22.15 20.70 -16.73
C GLY A 399 -21.80 19.28 -16.28
N LYS A 400 -21.72 19.05 -14.97
CA LYS A 400 -21.55 17.72 -14.36
C LYS A 400 -22.35 17.55 -13.08
N ARG A 401 -22.75 16.32 -12.77
CA ARG A 401 -23.42 15.96 -11.50
C ARG A 401 -22.85 14.69 -10.87
N PRO A 402 -22.86 14.57 -9.53
CA PRO A 402 -22.36 13.40 -8.82
C PRO A 402 -23.25 12.17 -9.02
N VAL A 403 -22.62 11.01 -9.13
CA VAL A 403 -23.23 9.68 -9.11
C VAL A 403 -22.45 8.81 -8.14
N ALA A 404 -23.16 8.01 -7.33
CA ALA A 404 -22.53 7.16 -6.31
C ALA A 404 -22.69 5.67 -6.61
N PHE A 405 -21.60 4.93 -6.44
CA PHE A 405 -21.55 3.48 -6.42
C PHE A 405 -21.39 3.01 -4.99
N ILE A 406 -22.31 2.18 -4.52
CA ILE A 406 -22.43 1.78 -3.12
C ILE A 406 -22.28 0.27 -3.01
N LYS A 407 -21.48 -0.16 -2.05
CA LYS A 407 -21.46 -1.54 -1.56
C LYS A 407 -22.09 -1.57 -0.18
N SER A 408 -23.16 -2.35 -0.02
CA SER A 408 -23.91 -2.52 1.23
C SER A 408 -24.08 -4.01 1.57
N ASN A 409 -24.47 -4.33 2.80
CA ASN A 409 -24.94 -5.69 3.16
C ASN A 409 -26.46 -5.81 3.12
N ASP A 410 -27.14 -4.68 3.20
CA ASP A 410 -28.59 -4.60 3.22
C ASP A 410 -29.07 -3.89 1.96
N THR A 411 -30.33 -4.16 1.59
CA THR A 411 -31.00 -3.40 0.54
C THR A 411 -31.20 -1.97 1.01
N LEU A 412 -30.60 -1.03 0.29
CA LEU A 412 -30.80 0.40 0.46
C LEU A 412 -31.79 0.88 -0.61
N THR A 413 -32.50 1.96 -0.34
CA THR A 413 -33.35 2.63 -1.34
C THR A 413 -32.81 4.02 -1.63
N ARG A 414 -33.13 4.56 -2.80
CA ARG A 414 -32.76 5.94 -3.13
C ARG A 414 -33.25 6.93 -2.06
N ALA A 415 -34.51 6.79 -1.66
CA ALA A 415 -35.13 7.67 -0.68
C ALA A 415 -34.38 7.65 0.67
N SER A 416 -33.97 6.47 1.15
CA SER A 416 -33.24 6.38 2.43
C SER A 416 -31.86 7.02 2.37
N LEU A 417 -31.16 6.89 1.23
CA LEU A 417 -29.87 7.52 0.98
C LEU A 417 -29.98 9.05 0.91
N ASP A 418 -30.97 9.56 0.17
CA ASP A 418 -31.20 10.99 0.04
C ASP A 418 -31.58 11.63 1.38
N ASP A 419 -32.49 11.01 2.13
CA ASP A 419 -32.87 11.49 3.48
C ASP A 419 -31.67 11.49 4.43
N PHE A 420 -30.80 10.48 4.32
CA PHE A 420 -29.58 10.43 5.12
C PHE A 420 -28.57 11.52 4.75
N LEU A 421 -28.41 11.84 3.46
CA LEU A 421 -27.44 12.85 2.99
C LEU A 421 -27.96 14.28 3.11
N LYS A 422 -29.28 14.50 3.08
CA LYS A 422 -29.92 15.82 3.16
C LYS A 422 -29.43 16.72 4.30
N PRO A 423 -29.24 16.25 5.55
CA PRO A 423 -28.70 17.08 6.62
C PRO A 423 -27.16 17.24 6.59
N LYS A 424 -26.45 16.52 5.71
CA LYS A 424 -24.98 16.45 5.67
C LYS A 424 -24.36 17.18 4.48
N LEU A 425 -25.09 17.24 3.36
CA LEU A 425 -24.60 17.77 2.09
C LEU A 425 -25.57 18.79 1.49
N SER A 426 -25.00 19.86 0.92
CA SER A 426 -25.75 20.80 0.08
C SER A 426 -26.37 20.08 -1.13
N ALA A 427 -27.41 20.68 -1.71
CA ALA A 427 -28.21 20.04 -2.75
C ALA A 427 -27.41 19.62 -3.99
N PHE A 428 -26.49 20.45 -4.45
CA PHE A 428 -25.67 20.20 -5.63
C PHE A 428 -24.62 19.09 -5.44
N LYS A 429 -24.30 18.72 -4.19
CA LYS A 429 -23.37 17.62 -3.86
C LYS A 429 -24.05 16.26 -3.70
N ARG A 430 -25.38 16.21 -3.59
CA ARG A 430 -26.10 14.94 -3.42
C ARG A 430 -26.12 14.17 -4.76
N PRO A 431 -25.75 12.87 -4.77
CA PRO A 431 -25.80 12.06 -5.98
C PRO A 431 -27.17 12.10 -6.66
N VAL A 432 -27.17 12.19 -8.00
CA VAL A 432 -28.40 12.11 -8.79
C VAL A 432 -28.84 10.68 -9.08
N TYR A 433 -27.90 9.74 -9.01
CA TYR A 433 -28.10 8.31 -9.15
C TYR A 433 -27.27 7.54 -8.14
N TYR A 434 -27.82 6.42 -7.67
CA TYR A 434 -27.15 5.46 -6.81
C TYR A 434 -27.12 4.07 -7.47
N PHE A 435 -25.95 3.48 -7.59
CA PHE A 435 -25.74 2.16 -8.20
C PHE A 435 -25.13 1.19 -7.21
N GLU A 436 -25.46 -0.09 -7.34
CA GLU A 436 -24.69 -1.13 -6.66
C GLU A 436 -23.28 -1.19 -7.27
N GLN A 437 -22.26 -1.23 -6.42
CA GLN A 437 -20.88 -1.26 -6.86
C GLN A 437 -20.54 -2.58 -7.57
N PRO A 438 -20.04 -2.55 -8.83
CA PRO A 438 -19.67 -3.76 -9.56
C PRO A 438 -18.62 -4.61 -8.83
N LYS A 439 -18.74 -5.94 -8.96
CA LYS A 439 -17.72 -6.87 -8.48
C LYS A 439 -16.44 -6.67 -9.29
N GLN A 440 -15.29 -6.44 -8.64
CA GLN A 440 -14.00 -6.31 -9.31
C GLN A 440 -12.88 -7.02 -8.54
N ALA A 441 -11.80 -7.35 -9.25
CA ALA A 441 -10.58 -7.88 -8.66
C ALA A 441 -9.71 -6.75 -8.09
N GLY A 442 -9.19 -6.92 -6.87
CA GLY A 442 -8.30 -5.96 -6.21
C GLY A 442 -8.86 -5.34 -4.92
N LEU A 443 -8.01 -4.60 -4.20
CA LEU A 443 -8.35 -3.99 -2.91
C LEU A 443 -9.09 -2.65 -3.02
N LYS A 444 -8.99 -1.96 -4.17
CA LYS A 444 -9.58 -0.62 -4.42
C LYS A 444 -10.35 -0.57 -5.73
N VAL A 445 -11.40 0.25 -5.73
CA VAL A 445 -12.22 0.55 -6.91
C VAL A 445 -11.53 1.57 -7.80
N GLN A 446 -11.56 1.36 -9.12
CA GLN A 446 -11.06 2.34 -10.09
C GLN A 446 -12.20 3.15 -10.70
N ARG A 447 -12.21 4.47 -10.47
CA ARG A 447 -13.22 5.40 -11.03
C ARG A 447 -13.30 5.35 -12.55
N THR A 448 -12.18 5.17 -13.24
CA THR A 448 -12.14 5.03 -14.71
C THR A 448 -12.94 3.83 -15.22
N GLN A 449 -12.97 2.72 -14.47
CA GLN A 449 -13.77 1.54 -14.82
C GLN A 449 -15.27 1.81 -14.61
N LEU A 450 -15.63 2.50 -13.53
CA LEU A 450 -17.01 2.91 -13.25
C LEU A 450 -17.55 3.88 -14.31
N ILE A 451 -16.73 4.85 -14.73
CA ILE A 451 -17.08 5.79 -15.81
C ILE A 451 -17.28 5.03 -17.13
N ARG A 452 -16.39 4.09 -17.47
CA ARG A 452 -16.58 3.25 -18.67
C ARG A 452 -17.85 2.42 -18.61
N TRP A 453 -18.20 1.89 -17.44
CA TRP A 453 -19.45 1.16 -17.24
C TRP A 453 -20.67 2.06 -17.43
N LEU A 454 -20.67 3.27 -16.84
CA LEU A 454 -21.75 4.24 -17.04
C LEU A 454 -21.95 4.61 -18.51
N ASN A 455 -20.86 4.80 -19.24
CA ASN A 455 -20.92 5.15 -20.67
C ASN A 455 -21.50 4.04 -21.55
N GLN A 456 -21.67 2.82 -21.04
CA GLN A 456 -22.32 1.71 -21.75
C GLN A 456 -23.83 1.65 -21.52
N LEU A 457 -24.35 2.40 -20.55
CA LEU A 457 -25.78 2.44 -20.25
C LEU A 457 -26.49 3.46 -21.13
N THR A 458 -27.65 3.09 -21.66
CA THR A 458 -28.53 3.99 -22.42
C THR A 458 -29.57 4.68 -21.53
N ASP A 459 -29.90 4.07 -20.39
CA ASP A 459 -30.79 4.64 -19.37
C ASP A 459 -30.31 4.22 -17.97
N TYR A 460 -29.90 5.22 -17.18
CA TYR A 460 -29.41 5.05 -15.82
C TYR A 460 -30.48 4.51 -14.87
N SER A 461 -31.74 4.89 -15.09
CA SER A 461 -32.87 4.54 -14.21
C SER A 461 -33.14 3.04 -14.18
N SER A 462 -32.77 2.33 -15.26
CA SER A 462 -32.99 0.88 -15.41
C SER A 462 -32.15 0.00 -14.48
N VAL A 463 -31.05 0.54 -13.95
CA VAL A 463 -30.10 -0.19 -13.09
C VAL A 463 -29.82 0.55 -11.78
N GLU A 464 -30.54 1.64 -11.51
CA GLU A 464 -30.46 2.42 -10.28
C GLU A 464 -31.06 1.63 -9.11
N ILE A 465 -30.47 1.80 -7.92
CA ILE A 465 -31.09 1.46 -6.64
C ILE A 465 -32.38 2.29 -6.51
N GLN A 466 -33.54 1.62 -6.54
CA GLN A 466 -34.86 2.26 -6.48
C GLN A 466 -35.21 2.79 -5.08
#